data_AF-A0A3N5GFH4-F1
#
_entry.id   AF-A0A3N5GFH4-F1
#
_cell.length_a   1.000
_cell.length_b   1.000
_cell.length_c   1.000
_cell.angle_alpha   90.00
_cell.angle_beta   90.00
_cell.angle_gamma   90.00
#
_symmetry.space_group_name_H-M   'P 1'
#
loop_
_entity.id
_entity.type
_entity.pdbx_description
1 polymer ?
#
loop_
_entity_poly.entity_id
_entity_poly.type
_entity_poly.pdbx_seq_one_letter_code
_entity_poly.pdbx_strand_id
1 'polypeptide(L)'
;MVTAVKVEQTVQEWGNGLGVRITAPVARAARFVRGLRITVEVVEGGVLLRAAGKTKLTLAQKLEAFDPKRHGGEAMASGRVGAERF
;
A
#
# COMPACT_ATOMS: atom_id res chain seq x y z
N MET A 1 -9.59 15.09 11.17
CA MET A 1 -10.00 14.37 12.40
C MET A 1 -10.04 12.88 12.05
N VAL A 2 -9.28 12.03 12.74
CA VAL A 2 -9.31 10.59 12.48
C VAL A 2 -10.55 10.06 13.18
N THR A 3 -11.54 9.59 12.41
CA THR A 3 -12.76 9.01 12.99
C THR A 3 -12.38 7.70 13.68
N ALA A 4 -12.43 7.68 15.01
CA ALA A 4 -12.24 6.46 15.77
C ALA A 4 -13.46 5.56 15.58
N VAL A 5 -13.34 4.57 14.70
CA VAL A 5 -14.37 3.53 14.51
C VAL A 5 -14.03 2.38 15.46
N LYS A 6 -14.81 2.23 16.54
CA LYS A 6 -14.72 1.09 17.47
C LYS A 6 -15.80 0.07 17.14
N VAL A 7 -15.42 -1.20 17.02
CA VAL A 7 -16.33 -2.34 16.83
C VAL A 7 -15.89 -3.46 17.74
N GLU A 8 -16.82 -4.05 18.49
CA GLU A 8 -16.55 -5.24 19.30
C GLU A 8 -16.80 -6.50 18.47
N GLN A 9 -15.85 -7.41 18.49
CA GLN A 9 -15.89 -8.66 17.71
C GLN A 9 -15.14 -9.76 18.44
N THR A 10 -15.60 -10.99 18.25
CA THR A 10 -14.90 -12.18 18.76
C THR A 10 -13.89 -12.66 17.73
N VAL A 11 -12.71 -13.06 18.23
CA VAL A 11 -11.69 -13.73 17.41
C VAL A 11 -12.23 -15.08 16.95
N GLN A 12 -12.08 -15.37 15.66
CA GLN A 12 -12.57 -16.60 15.04
C GLN A 12 -11.41 -17.48 14.58
N GLU A 13 -11.66 -18.77 14.41
CA GLU A 13 -10.72 -19.69 13.77
C GLU A 13 -10.70 -19.44 12.25
N TRP A 14 -9.52 -19.44 11.67
CA TRP A 14 -9.30 -19.35 10.23
C TRP A 14 -8.13 -20.25 9.81
N GLY A 15 -8.46 -21.44 9.31
CA GLY A 15 -7.47 -22.45 8.99
C GLY A 15 -6.70 -22.87 10.26
N ASN A 16 -5.37 -22.76 10.21
CA ASN A 16 -4.49 -23.12 11.34
C ASN A 16 -4.24 -21.94 12.30
N GLY A 17 -5.00 -20.85 12.20
CA GLY A 17 -4.75 -19.64 12.97
C GLY A 17 -6.03 -18.92 13.40
N LEU A 18 -5.83 -17.77 14.03
CA LEU A 18 -6.89 -16.89 14.50
C LEU A 18 -7.08 -15.72 13.53
N GLY A 19 -8.34 -15.32 13.34
CA GLY A 19 -8.74 -14.24 12.45
C GLY A 19 -9.73 -13.28 13.11
N VAL A 20 -9.58 -11.99 12.81
CA VAL A 20 -10.56 -10.94 13.13
C VAL A 20 -11.05 -10.34 11.83
N ARG A 21 -12.37 -10.17 11.69
CA ARG A 21 -12.94 -9.56 10.50
C ARG A 21 -12.70 -8.04 10.51
N ILE A 22 -12.06 -7.52 9.49
CA ILE A 22 -12.03 -6.07 9.23
C ILE A 22 -13.33 -5.72 8.49
N THR A 23 -14.36 -5.28 9.21
CA THR A 23 -15.66 -4.92 8.63
C THR A 23 -15.54 -3.72 7.70
N ALA A 24 -16.52 -3.54 6.79
CA ALA A 24 -16.47 -2.47 5.78
C ALA A 24 -16.23 -1.06 6.36
N PRO A 25 -16.85 -0.65 7.49
CA PRO A 25 -16.57 0.66 8.10
C PRO A 25 -15.12 0.79 8.58
N VAL A 26 -14.57 -0.26 9.22
CA VAL A 26 -13.19 -0.28 9.74
C VAL A 26 -12.20 -0.29 8.58
N ALA A 27 -12.44 -1.09 7.54
CA ALA A 27 -11.60 -1.14 6.34
C ALA A 27 -11.51 0.23 5.66
N ARG A 28 -12.64 0.92 5.51
CA ARG A 28 -12.69 2.27 4.91
C ARG A 28 -11.94 3.30 5.76
N ALA A 29 -12.15 3.29 7.08
CA ALA A 29 -11.46 4.20 7.99
C ALA A 29 -9.93 3.98 8.00
N ALA A 30 -9.50 2.72 7.99
CA ALA A 30 -8.09 2.33 7.96
C ALA A 30 -7.46 2.39 6.55
N ARG A 31 -8.25 2.64 5.50
CA ARG A 31 -7.86 2.53 4.08
C ARG A 31 -7.27 1.16 3.71
N PHE A 32 -7.78 0.11 4.33
CA PHE A 32 -7.40 -1.26 4.01
C PHE A 32 -8.17 -1.74 2.77
N VAL A 33 -7.44 -2.33 1.83
CA VAL A 33 -7.99 -2.92 0.60
C VAL A 33 -7.55 -4.37 0.48
N ARG A 34 -8.30 -5.18 -0.28
CA ARG A 34 -7.95 -6.59 -0.51
C ARG A 34 -6.57 -6.70 -1.16
N GLY A 35 -5.72 -7.58 -0.63
CA GLY A 35 -4.34 -7.76 -1.11
C GLY A 35 -3.34 -6.71 -0.60
N LEU A 36 -3.76 -5.76 0.23
CA LEU A 36 -2.86 -4.85 0.91
C LEU A 36 -1.91 -5.64 1.82
N ARG A 37 -0.60 -5.45 1.65
CA ARG A 37 0.39 -5.96 2.60
C ARG A 37 0.30 -5.15 3.89
N ILE A 38 0.36 -5.82 5.03
CA ILE A 38 0.31 -5.18 6.35
C ILE A 38 1.43 -5.69 7.24
N THR A 39 1.83 -4.89 8.23
CA THR A 39 2.62 -5.32 9.39
C THR A 39 1.68 -5.55 10.57
N VAL A 40 2.02 -6.53 11.39
CA VAL A 40 1.30 -6.88 12.61
C VAL A 40 2.32 -6.83 13.75
N GLU A 41 2.10 -5.95 14.71
CA GLU A 41 3.00 -5.73 15.85
C GLU A 41 2.23 -5.95 17.15
N VAL A 42 2.82 -6.70 18.08
CA VAL A 42 2.27 -6.82 19.44
C VAL A 42 2.75 -5.61 20.25
N VAL A 43 1.82 -4.90 20.85
CA VAL A 43 2.08 -3.70 21.67
C VAL A 43 1.37 -3.86 23.01
N GLU A 44 1.67 -2.97 23.96
CA GLU A 44 0.95 -2.96 25.23
C GLU A 44 -0.55 -2.75 24.99
N GLY A 45 -1.38 -3.63 25.56
CA GLY A 45 -2.83 -3.57 25.41
C GLY A 45 -3.39 -4.13 24.10
N GLY A 46 -2.58 -4.69 23.19
CA GLY A 46 -3.11 -5.43 22.05
C GLY A 46 -2.19 -5.60 20.85
N VAL A 47 -2.79 -5.62 19.67
CA VAL A 47 -2.10 -5.82 18.39
C VAL A 47 -2.38 -4.63 17.48
N LEU A 48 -1.32 -4.10 16.86
CA LEU A 48 -1.39 -2.98 15.93
C LEU A 48 -1.13 -3.45 14.51
N LEU A 49 -2.07 -3.17 13.62
CA LEU A 49 -1.96 -3.45 12.19
C LEU A 49 -1.67 -2.16 11.43
N ARG A 50 -0.62 -2.13 10.60
CA ARG A 50 -0.29 -0.98 9.74
C ARG A 50 -0.11 -1.44 8.30
N ALA A 51 -0.41 -0.55 7.34
CA ALA A 51 -0.11 -0.82 5.93
C ALA A 51 1.41 -0.98 5.74
N ALA A 52 1.84 -2.08 5.14
CA ALA A 52 3.23 -2.36 4.85
C ALA A 52 3.61 -1.89 3.44
N GLY A 53 4.79 -1.29 3.32
CA GLY A 53 5.37 -0.83 2.06
C GLY A 53 5.54 0.70 2.02
N LYS A 54 6.29 1.16 1.02
CA LYS A 54 6.47 2.60 0.79
C LYS A 54 5.11 3.21 0.46
N THR A 55 4.70 4.21 1.24
CA THR A 55 3.53 5.02 0.92
C THR A 55 3.67 5.52 -0.52
N LYS A 56 2.59 5.48 -1.32
CA LYS A 56 2.61 6.16 -2.62
C LYS A 56 2.99 7.62 -2.35
N LEU A 57 4.17 8.02 -2.81
CA LEU A 57 4.63 9.40 -2.66
C LEU A 57 3.59 10.32 -3.28
N THR A 58 3.24 11.38 -2.55
CA THR A 58 2.44 12.48 -3.10
C THR A 58 3.17 13.13 -4.27
N LEU A 59 2.47 13.90 -5.11
CA LEU A 59 3.13 14.63 -6.21
C LEU A 59 4.29 15.49 -5.70
N ALA A 60 4.08 16.24 -4.61
CA ALA A 60 5.12 17.06 -3.99
C ALA A 60 6.35 16.23 -3.57
N GLN A 61 6.15 15.09 -2.92
CA GLN A 61 7.25 14.21 -2.51
C GLN A 61 7.95 13.55 -3.71
N LYS A 62 7.22 13.26 -4.80
CA LYS A 62 7.84 12.75 -6.03
C LYS A 62 8.73 13.80 -6.68
N LEU A 63 8.29 15.06 -6.70
CA LEU A 63 9.07 16.18 -7.23
C LEU A 63 10.33 16.42 -6.39
N GLU A 64 10.23 16.35 -5.06
CA GLU A 64 11.38 16.48 -4.17
C GLU A 64 12.40 15.34 -4.37
N ALA A 65 11.93 14.10 -4.60
CA ALA A 65 12.78 12.95 -4.88
C ALA A 65 13.30 12.88 -6.34
N PHE A 66 12.92 13.83 -7.21
CA PHE A 66 13.29 13.81 -8.61
C PHE A 66 14.73 14.29 -8.82
N ASP A 67 15.64 13.36 -9.12
CA ASP A 67 16.98 13.66 -9.66
C ASP A 67 16.94 13.81 -11.21
N PRO A 68 17.19 15.01 -11.79
CA PRO A 68 17.18 15.22 -13.24
C PRO A 68 18.24 14.41 -14.00
N LYS A 69 19.37 14.05 -13.37
CA LYS A 69 20.42 13.25 -14.03
C LYS A 69 20.04 11.77 -14.13
N ARG A 70 19.26 11.27 -13.16
CA ARG A 70 18.81 9.88 -13.09
C ARG A 70 17.46 9.65 -13.76
N HIS A 71 16.56 10.62 -13.68
CA HIS A 71 15.16 10.49 -14.09
C HIS A 71 14.77 11.41 -15.25
N GLY A 72 15.63 12.36 -15.63
CA GLY A 72 15.42 13.20 -16.79
C GLY A 72 15.73 12.48 -18.11
N GLY A 73 15.35 13.13 -19.21
CA GLY A 73 15.50 12.59 -20.56
C GLY A 73 14.28 11.79 -21.02
N GLU A 74 13.92 11.95 -22.28
CA GLU A 74 12.90 11.11 -22.92
C GLU A 74 13.57 9.85 -23.46
N ALA A 75 13.26 8.69 -22.89
CA ALA A 75 13.79 7.42 -23.36
C ALA A 75 12.97 6.93 -24.57
N MET A 76 13.23 7.50 -25.75
CA MET A 76 12.64 7.07 -27.03
C MET A 76 13.42 5.91 -27.66
N ALA A 77 13.82 4.93 -26.86
CA ALA A 77 14.47 3.74 -27.37
C ALA A 77 13.43 2.82 -28.03
N SER A 78 13.22 3.00 -29.33
CA SER A 78 12.43 2.08 -30.15
C SER A 78 13.33 1.21 -31.03
N GLY A 79 13.01 -0.08 -31.12
CA GLY A 79 13.58 -0.95 -32.15
C GLY A 79 13.05 -0.60 -33.54
N ARG A 80 13.64 -1.18 -34.59
CA ARG A 80 13.12 -1.03 -35.96
C ARG A 80 11.73 -1.67 -36.03
N VAL A 81 10.75 -0.91 -36.50
CA VAL A 81 9.37 -1.37 -36.71
C VAL A 81 9.06 -1.31 -38.21
N GLY A 82 9.73 -2.15 -39.02
CA GLY A 82 9.44 -2.24 -40.46
C GLY A 82 10.64 -2.51 -41.37
N ALA A 83 10.47 -2.18 -42.65
CA ALA A 83 11.40 -2.48 -43.76
C ALA A 83 12.55 -1.47 -43.90
N GLU A 84 13.05 -0.92 -42.80
CA GLU A 84 14.16 0.04 -42.80
C GLU A 84 15.48 -0.69 -43.10
N ARG A 85 15.78 -0.84 -44.39
CA ARG A 85 17.07 -1.32 -44.93
C ARG A 85 17.90 -0.13 -45.41
N PHE A 86 19.11 0.00 -44.86
CA PHE A 86 20.26 0.58 -45.53
C PHE A 86 21.41 -0.41 -45.40
#